data_AF-A0A167GI97-F1
#
_entry.id   AF-A0A167GI97-F1
#
_cell.length_a   1.000
_cell.length_b   1.000
_cell.length_c   1.000
_cell.angle_alpha   90.00
_cell.angle_beta   90.00
_cell.angle_gamma   90.00
#
_symmetry.space_group_name_H-M   'P 1'
#
loop_
_entity.id
_entity.type
_entity.pdbx_description
1 polymer ?
#
loop_
_entity_poly.entity_id
_entity_poly.type
_entity_poly.pdbx_seq_one_letter_code
_entity_poly.pdbx_strand_id
1 'polypeptide(L)'
;MPPIYLPDLHVPVQHLPIAFTNTSTISFTYTADLSVLFLRSLGRQASGVVTFSDGGKGSRNIIEIIIHHGAKPQDLLEICTVRDHNDPEQKQGLTIEVLDEAGWTEHVASLDISVKLGRTNDGKRPALETLMENFSHEIEPFRDDLVFPYVDFATSHGRIHSSKLRADRASIETLNGAISGSLNITDTLNLRTISGAIDVQAVASSGNFSSDNGNIRGHVVSSHQLQVSSTNGPIDMHIELINKEGSVPTRAVLSAVNNHIEAKFSLTALDHAGKPASGGAFEINGETTNGFLYLDVVDQPHLANLTLEARSLNDGATVKLNPAFEGRYAVRSIPFSHSHVENNNHYRDNKVRRFERYEGRHIVHGSAEWHSEYDEEISHGQGLISIESVRAPNRLLL
;
A
#
# COMPACT_ATOMS: atom_id res chain seq x y z
N MET A 1 -15.28 2.50 16.80
CA MET A 1 -14.93 1.26 16.08
C MET A 1 -15.17 0.08 17.01
N PRO A 2 -15.76 -1.03 16.52
CA PRO A 2 -15.68 -2.28 17.26
C PRO A 2 -14.19 -2.69 17.40
N PRO A 3 -13.80 -3.34 18.51
CA PRO A 3 -12.47 -3.93 18.63
C PRO A 3 -12.20 -4.87 17.45
N ILE A 4 -10.94 -5.00 17.05
CA ILE A 4 -10.50 -6.05 16.12
C ILE A 4 -10.88 -7.38 16.79
N TYR A 5 -11.99 -7.96 16.34
CA TYR A 5 -12.54 -9.19 16.91
C TYR A 5 -11.68 -10.33 16.40
N LEU A 6 -10.84 -10.86 17.27
CA LEU A 6 -10.16 -12.13 17.02
C LEU A 6 -10.96 -13.26 17.65
N PRO A 7 -11.12 -14.39 16.96
CA PRO A 7 -11.72 -15.57 17.57
C PRO A 7 -10.90 -16.01 18.79
N ASP A 8 -11.61 -16.41 19.85
CA ASP A 8 -11.00 -16.97 21.05
C ASP A 8 -10.26 -18.27 20.71
N LEU A 9 -8.92 -18.20 20.62
CA LEU A 9 -8.08 -19.37 20.45
C LEU A 9 -7.92 -20.07 21.81
N HIS A 10 -8.70 -21.12 22.07
CA HIS A 10 -8.49 -21.99 23.22
C HIS A 10 -7.42 -23.04 22.89
N VAL A 11 -6.15 -22.72 23.16
CA VAL A 11 -5.01 -23.62 22.92
C VAL A 11 -4.31 -23.94 24.25
N PRO A 12 -3.98 -25.21 24.54
CA PRO A 12 -3.24 -25.58 25.73
C PRO A 12 -1.85 -24.91 25.75
N VAL A 13 -1.56 -24.19 26.83
CA VAL A 13 -0.32 -23.44 27.03
C VAL A 13 0.71 -24.32 27.76
N GLN A 14 1.91 -24.43 27.22
CA GLN A 14 3.03 -25.10 27.91
C GLN A 14 3.90 -24.04 28.59
N HIS A 15 3.82 -23.97 29.93
CA HIS A 15 4.63 -23.05 30.73
C HIS A 15 6.07 -23.55 30.84
N LEU A 16 7.04 -22.73 30.44
CA LEU A 16 8.46 -22.95 30.71
C LEU A 16 8.91 -21.92 31.76
N PRO A 17 9.24 -22.33 33.00
CA PRO A 17 9.75 -21.39 33.99
C PRO A 17 11.16 -20.94 33.59
N ILE A 18 11.37 -19.62 33.44
CA ILE A 18 12.64 -19.03 33.04
C ILE A 18 13.12 -18.10 34.16
N ALA A 19 14.34 -18.32 34.65
CA ALA A 19 14.97 -17.44 35.63
C ALA A 19 15.66 -16.27 34.92
N PHE A 20 15.35 -15.04 35.35
CA PHE A 20 15.79 -13.82 34.67
C PHE A 20 17.01 -13.17 35.37
N THR A 21 17.96 -12.63 34.61
CA THR A 21 19.03 -11.71 35.06
C THR A 21 18.81 -10.31 34.45
N ASN A 22 19.56 -9.27 34.83
CA ASN A 22 19.43 -7.89 34.29
C ASN A 22 19.42 -7.79 32.75
N THR A 23 19.92 -8.81 32.08
CA THR A 23 19.60 -9.13 30.70
C THR A 23 19.48 -10.65 30.65
N SER A 24 18.35 -11.16 30.18
CA SER A 24 18.21 -12.56 29.85
C SER A 24 18.21 -12.72 28.34
N THR A 25 18.45 -13.92 27.86
CA THR A 25 18.23 -14.27 26.45
C THR A 25 17.51 -15.59 26.48
N ILE A 26 16.34 -15.60 25.85
CA ILE A 26 15.57 -16.81 25.62
C ILE A 26 15.78 -17.14 24.15
N SER A 27 15.74 -18.41 23.78
CA SER A 27 15.86 -18.80 22.38
C SER A 27 14.92 -19.97 22.13
N PHE A 28 14.04 -19.81 21.16
CA PHE A 28 13.19 -20.90 20.69
C PHE A 28 13.76 -21.43 19.37
N THR A 29 13.43 -22.67 19.04
CA THR A 29 13.80 -23.24 17.74
C THR A 29 12.60 -24.01 17.25
N TYR A 30 12.15 -23.68 16.05
CA TYR A 30 11.01 -24.34 15.44
C TYR A 30 11.49 -25.21 14.28
N THR A 31 10.62 -26.12 13.87
CA THR A 31 10.90 -27.02 12.75
C THR A 31 10.75 -26.30 11.42
N ALA A 32 11.32 -26.87 10.36
CA ALA A 32 11.33 -26.28 9.03
C ALA A 32 9.98 -26.31 8.32
N ASP A 33 9.08 -27.16 8.77
CA ASP A 33 7.82 -27.50 8.12
C ASP A 33 6.64 -26.63 8.57
N LEU A 34 6.90 -25.53 9.29
CA LEU A 34 5.85 -24.58 9.67
C LEU A 34 5.25 -23.90 8.44
N SER A 35 3.91 -23.95 8.33
CA SER A 35 3.21 -23.14 7.33
C SER A 35 3.05 -21.70 7.78
N VAL A 36 2.93 -21.45 9.09
CA VAL A 36 2.79 -20.10 9.67
C VAL A 36 3.60 -19.99 10.95
N LEU A 37 4.36 -18.90 11.05
CA LEU A 37 4.97 -18.42 12.27
C LEU A 37 4.18 -17.21 12.76
N PHE A 38 3.69 -17.25 14.00
CA PHE A 38 3.02 -16.10 14.59
C PHE A 38 3.69 -15.56 15.86
N LEU A 39 3.58 -14.25 16.08
CA LEU A 39 3.97 -13.57 17.32
C LEU A 39 2.79 -12.76 17.84
N ARG A 40 2.44 -12.95 19.10
CA ARG A 40 1.32 -12.23 19.72
C ARG A 40 1.72 -11.66 21.07
N SER A 41 1.33 -10.42 21.32
CA SER A 41 1.43 -9.77 22.63
C SER A 41 0.03 -9.61 23.20
N LEU A 42 -0.16 -10.06 24.44
CA LEU A 42 -1.35 -9.88 25.25
C LEU A 42 -1.05 -8.86 26.35
N GLY A 43 -1.94 -7.88 26.49
CA GLY A 43 -1.80 -6.81 27.48
C GLY A 43 -1.09 -5.56 26.95
N ARG A 44 -1.44 -4.42 27.55
CA ARG A 44 -0.99 -3.08 27.10
C ARG A 44 0.39 -2.68 27.62
N GLN A 45 0.98 -3.49 28.50
CA GLN A 45 2.22 -3.14 29.21
C GLN A 45 3.49 -3.75 28.58
N ALA A 46 3.34 -4.61 27.57
CA ALA A 46 4.47 -5.04 26.74
C ALA A 46 4.64 -4.07 25.57
N SER A 47 5.89 -3.73 25.27
CA SER A 47 6.28 -2.86 24.16
C SER A 47 7.67 -3.23 23.66
N GLY A 48 8.04 -2.74 22.48
CA GLY A 48 9.43 -2.80 22.04
C GLY A 48 9.57 -2.90 20.53
N VAL A 49 10.49 -3.75 20.07
CA VAL A 49 10.82 -3.90 18.65
C VAL A 49 10.88 -5.37 18.28
N VAL A 50 10.31 -5.73 17.14
CA VAL A 50 10.43 -7.05 16.51
C VAL A 50 11.24 -6.88 15.24
N THR A 51 12.43 -7.47 15.21
CA THR A 51 13.36 -7.38 14.09
C THR A 51 13.38 -8.70 13.31
N PHE A 52 12.92 -8.69 12.07
CA PHE A 52 12.97 -9.85 11.16
C PHE A 52 14.22 -9.79 10.29
N SER A 53 15.00 -10.88 10.29
CA SER A 53 16.25 -10.96 9.55
C SER A 53 16.45 -12.34 8.89
N ASP A 54 17.28 -12.39 7.86
CA ASP A 54 17.67 -13.66 7.23
C ASP A 54 18.69 -14.39 8.10
N GLY A 55 18.38 -15.63 8.50
CA GLY A 55 19.29 -16.48 9.26
C GLY A 55 20.50 -16.99 8.47
N GLY A 56 20.58 -16.73 7.16
CA GLY A 56 21.69 -17.15 6.29
C GLY A 56 21.59 -18.58 5.76
N LYS A 57 22.59 -19.01 4.97
CA LYS A 57 22.63 -20.38 4.41
C LYS A 57 22.94 -21.40 5.51
N GLY A 58 22.09 -22.41 5.64
CA GLY A 58 22.34 -23.57 6.50
C GLY A 58 21.96 -23.38 7.97
N SER A 59 21.43 -22.21 8.34
CA SER A 59 20.67 -22.10 9.59
C SER A 59 19.43 -22.98 9.44
N ARG A 60 19.28 -23.94 10.37
CA ARG A 60 17.98 -24.53 10.68
C ARG A 60 17.00 -23.37 10.95
N ASN A 61 15.69 -23.60 10.86
CA ASN A 61 14.65 -22.58 11.09
C ASN A 61 14.59 -22.17 12.57
N ILE A 62 15.69 -21.58 13.04
CA ILE A 62 15.91 -21.13 14.39
C ILE A 62 15.37 -19.72 14.44
N ILE A 63 14.11 -19.62 14.85
CA ILE A 63 13.54 -18.34 15.25
C ILE A 63 14.14 -18.01 16.63
N GLU A 64 15.30 -17.38 16.60
CA GLU A 64 16.03 -16.98 17.80
C GLU A 64 15.42 -15.71 18.40
N ILE A 65 14.41 -15.88 19.25
CA ILE A 65 13.73 -14.78 19.96
C ILE A 65 14.53 -14.34 21.18
N ILE A 66 15.58 -13.55 20.93
CA ILE A 66 16.29 -12.84 22.00
C ILE A 66 15.31 -11.84 22.63
N ILE A 67 15.28 -11.70 23.97
CA ILE A 67 14.41 -10.76 24.68
C ILE A 67 15.25 -9.99 25.69
N HIS A 68 15.52 -8.72 25.41
CA HIS A 68 16.18 -7.82 26.36
C HIS A 68 15.14 -7.14 27.26
N HIS A 69 15.32 -7.13 28.59
CA HIS A 69 14.39 -6.50 29.53
C HIS A 69 15.10 -5.76 30.68
N GLY A 70 14.43 -4.78 31.31
CA GLY A 70 14.93 -4.02 32.46
C GLY A 70 14.94 -4.81 33.79
N ALA A 71 15.39 -4.19 34.89
CA ALA A 71 15.81 -4.90 36.12
C ALA A 71 14.71 -5.50 37.03
N LYS A 72 13.42 -5.50 36.67
CA LYS A 72 12.33 -5.97 37.56
C LYS A 72 11.09 -6.70 36.98
N PRO A 73 11.03 -7.20 35.73
CA PRO A 73 9.80 -7.81 35.18
C PRO A 73 9.65 -9.31 35.46
N GLN A 74 10.49 -9.91 36.33
CA GLN A 74 10.63 -11.36 36.42
C GLN A 74 9.33 -12.09 36.79
N ASP A 75 8.47 -11.43 37.56
CA ASP A 75 7.22 -12.02 38.06
C ASP A 75 6.00 -11.68 37.18
N LEU A 76 6.16 -10.79 36.18
CA LEU A 76 5.03 -10.23 35.42
C LEU A 76 5.01 -10.63 33.95
N LEU A 77 6.12 -11.16 33.42
CA LEU A 77 6.23 -11.50 32.01
C LEU A 77 6.12 -13.02 31.82
N GLU A 78 5.09 -13.45 31.13
CA GLU A 78 4.91 -14.83 30.71
C GLU A 78 5.14 -14.96 29.20
N ILE A 79 6.00 -15.91 28.82
CA ILE A 79 6.33 -16.15 27.42
C ILE A 79 6.07 -17.62 27.12
N CYS A 80 5.15 -17.88 26.20
CA CYS A 80 4.66 -19.23 25.92
C CYS A 80 4.78 -19.55 24.43
N THR A 81 5.23 -20.77 24.14
CA THR A 81 5.12 -21.33 22.80
C THR A 81 3.71 -21.85 22.60
N VAL A 82 3.07 -21.45 21.51
CA VAL A 82 1.72 -21.89 21.20
C VAL A 82 1.74 -22.66 19.89
N ARG A 83 1.05 -23.79 19.88
CA ARG A 83 0.87 -24.66 18.72
C ARG A 83 -0.61 -24.98 18.58
N ASP A 84 -1.20 -24.57 17.47
CA ASP A 84 -2.56 -24.99 17.19
C ASP A 84 -2.54 -26.42 16.65
N HIS A 85 -3.06 -27.35 17.46
CA HIS A 85 -3.15 -28.76 17.10
C HIS A 85 -4.34 -29.08 16.19
N ASN A 86 -5.34 -28.18 16.14
CA ASN A 86 -6.53 -28.35 15.32
C ASN A 86 -6.42 -27.62 13.99
N ASP A 87 -5.45 -26.72 13.84
CA ASP A 87 -5.22 -26.00 12.60
C ASP A 87 -4.52 -26.91 11.57
N PRO A 88 -5.16 -27.21 10.42
CA PRO A 88 -4.52 -27.95 9.34
C PRO A 88 -3.25 -27.26 8.80
N GLU A 89 -3.09 -25.95 9.01
CA GLU A 89 -1.92 -25.17 8.60
C GLU A 89 -0.72 -25.36 9.55
N GLN A 90 -0.86 -26.09 10.66
CA GLN A 90 0.22 -26.31 11.63
C GLN A 90 0.83 -24.99 12.17
N LYS A 91 -0.01 -24.02 12.51
CA LYS A 91 0.44 -22.74 13.06
C LYS A 91 1.21 -22.92 14.36
N GLN A 92 2.40 -22.34 14.44
CA GLN A 92 3.21 -22.30 15.65
C GLN A 92 3.77 -20.90 15.87
N GLY A 93 3.95 -20.53 17.13
CA GLY A 93 4.33 -19.16 17.44
C GLY A 93 4.73 -18.93 18.87
N LEU A 94 4.82 -17.64 19.20
CA LEU A 94 5.10 -17.13 20.53
C LEU A 94 3.95 -16.24 20.98
N THR A 95 3.50 -16.43 22.22
CA THR A 95 2.66 -15.47 22.93
C THR A 95 3.46 -14.85 24.06
N ILE A 96 3.35 -13.54 24.20
CA ILE A 96 3.93 -12.76 25.30
C ILE A 96 2.76 -12.17 26.06
N GLU A 97 2.65 -12.47 27.34
CA GLU A 97 1.61 -11.96 28.20
C GLU A 97 2.24 -11.21 29.38
N VAL A 98 1.77 -9.99 29.63
CA VAL A 98 2.10 -9.28 30.86
C VAL A 98 0.94 -9.45 31.81
N LEU A 99 1.18 -10.17 32.91
CA LEU A 99 0.19 -10.43 33.94
C LEU A 99 -0.23 -9.10 34.57
N ASP A 100 -1.52 -8.78 34.47
CA ASP A 100 -2.10 -7.56 35.02
C ASP A 100 -2.29 -7.71 36.54
N GLU A 101 -1.19 -7.67 37.30
CA GLU A 101 -1.27 -7.59 38.75
C GLU A 101 -1.58 -6.14 39.17
N ALA A 102 -2.88 -5.88 39.26
CA ALA A 102 -3.56 -4.85 40.05
C ALA A 102 -2.70 -3.65 40.50
N GLY A 103 -2.51 -2.68 39.61
CA GLY A 103 -2.31 -1.27 40.00
C GLY A 103 -0.94 -0.65 39.77
N TRP A 104 0.03 -1.36 39.17
CA TRP A 104 1.34 -0.79 38.87
C TRP A 104 1.38 -0.18 37.46
N THR A 105 1.14 1.13 37.35
CA THR A 105 1.21 1.86 36.06
C THR A 105 2.63 2.20 35.62
N GLU A 106 3.66 1.91 36.43
CA GLU A 106 5.02 2.40 36.21
C GLU A 106 5.96 1.38 35.54
N HIS A 107 5.50 0.16 35.26
CA HIS A 107 6.36 -0.88 34.70
C HIS A 107 5.88 -1.31 33.32
N VAL A 108 6.49 -0.73 32.28
CA VAL A 108 6.36 -1.20 30.91
C VAL A 108 7.50 -2.18 30.63
N ALA A 109 7.16 -3.40 30.26
CA ALA A 109 8.13 -4.35 29.76
C ALA A 109 8.55 -3.92 28.35
N SER A 110 9.80 -3.49 28.19
CA SER A 110 10.39 -3.23 26.88
C SER A 110 11.15 -4.47 26.46
N LEU A 111 10.80 -5.04 25.30
CA LEU A 111 11.36 -6.27 24.76
C LEU A 111 11.89 -5.99 23.35
N ASP A 112 13.16 -6.30 23.13
CA ASP A 112 13.74 -6.36 21.78
C ASP A 112 13.74 -7.81 21.35
N ILE A 113 12.97 -8.14 20.31
CA ILE A 113 12.70 -9.47 19.78
C ILE A 113 13.40 -9.62 18.43
N SER A 114 14.38 -10.51 18.34
CA SER A 114 14.96 -10.89 17.05
C SER A 114 14.24 -12.10 16.46
N VAL A 115 13.98 -12.11 15.16
CA VAL A 115 13.36 -13.24 14.44
C VAL A 115 14.26 -13.56 13.26
N LYS A 116 15.12 -14.56 13.43
CA LYS A 116 15.99 -15.06 12.36
C LYS A 116 15.26 -16.17 11.59
N LEU A 117 15.07 -15.97 10.29
CA LEU A 117 14.33 -16.91 9.45
C LEU A 117 15.30 -17.77 8.62
N GLY A 118 15.40 -19.05 8.97
CA GLY A 118 16.28 -20.03 8.29
C GLY A 118 15.68 -20.61 7.01
N ARG A 119 16.45 -21.42 6.26
CA ARG A 119 16.01 -22.11 5.03
C ARG A 119 15.31 -23.43 5.26
N THR A 120 14.17 -23.66 4.59
CA THR A 120 13.67 -25.02 4.38
C THR A 120 14.38 -25.62 3.15
N ASN A 121 14.49 -26.95 3.10
CA ASN A 121 15.18 -27.63 2.00
C ASN A 121 14.45 -27.47 0.65
N ASP A 122 13.14 -27.24 0.69
CA ASP A 122 12.29 -26.99 -0.49
C ASP A 122 12.21 -25.50 -0.86
N GLY A 123 12.93 -24.63 -0.15
CA GLY A 123 12.94 -23.19 -0.40
C GLY A 123 11.66 -22.46 0.04
N LYS A 124 10.69 -23.17 0.63
CA LYS A 124 9.49 -22.59 1.20
C LYS A 124 9.79 -21.80 2.48
N ARG A 125 8.81 -21.01 2.88
CA ARG A 125 8.84 -20.21 4.10
C ARG A 125 7.51 -20.30 4.81
N PRO A 126 7.50 -20.22 6.14
CA PRO A 126 6.26 -19.95 6.84
C PRO A 126 5.75 -18.58 6.41
N ALA A 127 4.44 -18.44 6.32
CA ALA A 127 3.80 -17.14 6.43
C ALA A 127 4.13 -16.51 7.78
N LEU A 128 4.11 -15.18 7.84
CA LEU A 128 4.38 -14.44 9.06
C LEU A 128 3.10 -13.76 9.52
N GLU A 129 2.73 -13.93 10.79
CA GLU A 129 1.62 -13.24 11.42
C GLU A 129 2.10 -12.55 12.71
N THR A 130 1.82 -11.27 12.89
CA THR A 130 2.08 -10.59 14.16
C THR A 130 0.88 -9.79 14.63
N LEU A 131 0.64 -9.86 15.93
CA LEU A 131 -0.31 -9.01 16.63
C LEU A 131 0.35 -8.49 17.90
N MET A 132 1.04 -7.37 17.77
CA MET A 132 1.94 -6.86 18.79
C MET A 132 1.63 -5.37 19.07
N GLU A 133 0.67 -5.11 19.95
CA GLU A 133 0.04 -3.78 20.14
C GLU A 133 1.03 -2.60 20.29
N ASN A 134 2.11 -2.73 21.06
CA ASN A 134 3.06 -1.63 21.27
C ASN A 134 4.46 -1.93 20.73
N PHE A 135 4.54 -2.73 19.67
CA PHE A 135 5.80 -3.14 19.09
C PHE A 135 6.00 -2.55 17.71
N SER A 136 7.15 -1.91 17.53
CA SER A 136 7.62 -1.59 16.19
C SER A 136 8.11 -2.85 15.49
N HIS A 137 7.96 -2.90 14.17
CA HIS A 137 8.46 -3.99 13.35
C HIS A 137 9.55 -3.43 12.44
N GLU A 138 10.73 -4.06 12.48
CA GLU A 138 11.85 -3.74 11.61
C GLU A 138 12.15 -4.97 10.76
N ILE A 139 11.90 -4.87 9.46
CA ILE A 139 12.14 -5.95 8.51
C ILE A 139 13.42 -5.63 7.76
N GLU A 140 14.50 -6.34 8.09
CA GLU A 140 15.77 -6.22 7.40
C GLU A 140 15.67 -6.74 5.96
N PRO A 141 16.60 -6.35 5.07
CA PRO A 141 16.62 -6.86 3.71
C PRO A 141 16.81 -8.37 3.69
N PHE A 142 15.79 -9.10 3.22
CA PHE A 142 15.97 -10.48 2.84
C PHE A 142 16.68 -10.58 1.50
N ARG A 143 17.32 -11.72 1.25
CA ARG A 143 17.85 -12.04 -0.08
C ARG A 143 16.76 -12.01 -1.14
N ASP A 144 17.14 -11.68 -2.37
CA ASP A 144 16.20 -11.54 -3.49
C ASP A 144 15.44 -12.82 -3.81
N ASP A 145 15.98 -13.99 -3.50
CA ASP A 145 15.33 -15.28 -3.74
C ASP A 145 14.30 -15.66 -2.65
N LEU A 146 14.09 -14.80 -1.65
CA LEU A 146 13.13 -15.05 -0.58
C LEU A 146 11.78 -14.41 -0.89
N VAL A 147 10.71 -15.23 -0.92
CA VAL A 147 9.32 -14.77 -1.07
C VAL A 147 8.48 -15.46 0.00
N PHE A 148 7.75 -14.69 0.79
CA PHE A 148 6.80 -15.20 1.76
C PHE A 148 5.44 -15.48 1.11
N PRO A 149 4.76 -16.61 1.39
CA PRO A 149 3.40 -16.83 0.88
C PRO A 149 2.40 -15.77 1.37
N TYR A 150 2.58 -15.32 2.62
CA TYR A 150 1.74 -14.31 3.23
C TYR A 150 2.46 -13.63 4.39
N VAL A 151 2.17 -12.34 4.59
CA VAL A 151 2.61 -11.55 5.73
C VAL A 151 1.43 -10.76 6.29
N ASP A 152 1.19 -10.88 7.59
CA ASP A 152 0.22 -10.10 8.35
C ASP A 152 0.92 -9.43 9.51
N PHE A 153 1.05 -8.11 9.50
CA PHE A 153 1.65 -7.39 10.62
C PHE A 153 0.65 -6.39 11.19
N ALA A 154 0.29 -6.59 12.46
CA ALA A 154 -0.63 -5.71 13.18
C ALA A 154 0.01 -5.17 14.47
N THR A 155 -0.12 -3.85 14.67
CA THR A 155 0.28 -3.15 15.90
C THR A 155 -0.67 -1.98 16.18
N SER A 156 -0.60 -1.38 17.36
CA SER A 156 -1.39 -0.20 17.72
C SER A 156 -0.55 1.06 17.64
N HIS A 157 0.68 1.03 18.15
CA HIS A 157 1.51 2.24 18.29
C HIS A 157 2.88 2.12 17.62
N GLY A 158 3.35 0.91 17.37
CA GLY A 158 4.65 0.69 16.75
C GLY A 158 4.66 1.08 15.28
N ARG A 159 5.79 1.61 14.81
CA ARG A 159 6.00 1.76 13.37
C ARG A 159 6.25 0.41 12.73
N ILE A 160 5.86 0.23 11.48
CA ILE A 160 6.23 -0.93 10.68
C ILE A 160 7.13 -0.43 9.56
N HIS A 161 8.40 -0.80 9.61
CA HIS A 161 9.40 -0.41 8.64
C HIS A 161 10.00 -1.63 7.95
N SER A 162 9.97 -1.66 6.62
CA SER A 162 10.63 -2.69 5.84
C SER A 162 11.71 -2.13 4.93
N SER A 163 12.94 -2.60 5.08
CA SER A 163 13.99 -2.27 4.13
C SER A 163 13.72 -2.92 2.77
N LYS A 164 13.25 -4.18 2.77
CA LYS A 164 12.83 -4.90 1.56
C LYS A 164 12.02 -6.14 1.95
N LEU A 165 10.71 -6.11 1.69
CA LEU A 165 9.82 -7.26 1.87
C LEU A 165 9.38 -7.82 0.52
N ARG A 166 9.42 -9.14 0.38
CA ARG A 166 8.86 -9.85 -0.77
C ARG A 166 7.85 -10.89 -0.31
N ALA A 167 6.61 -10.78 -0.76
CA ALA A 167 5.58 -11.75 -0.43
C ALA A 167 4.58 -11.93 -1.57
N ASP A 168 3.76 -12.97 -1.53
CA ASP A 168 2.64 -13.07 -2.46
C ASP A 168 1.51 -12.15 -2.04
N ARG A 169 1.17 -12.16 -0.75
CA ARG A 169 0.16 -11.28 -0.16
C ARG A 169 0.71 -10.62 1.11
N ALA A 170 0.32 -9.38 1.36
CA ALA A 170 0.68 -8.67 2.58
C ALA A 170 -0.49 -7.86 3.13
N SER A 171 -0.70 -7.93 4.44
CA SER A 171 -1.59 -7.07 5.21
C SER A 171 -0.77 -6.40 6.32
N ILE A 172 -0.75 -5.07 6.34
CA ILE A 172 0.04 -4.30 7.31
C ILE A 172 -0.88 -3.24 7.93
N GLU A 173 -1.14 -3.39 9.22
CA GLU A 173 -2.08 -2.54 9.95
C GLU A 173 -1.43 -1.91 11.19
N THR A 174 -1.68 -0.63 11.41
CA THR A 174 -1.25 0.07 12.63
C THR A 174 -2.20 1.18 13.01
N LEU A 175 -2.59 1.32 14.28
CA LEU A 175 -3.49 2.43 14.64
C LEU A 175 -2.76 3.79 14.51
N ASN A 176 -1.58 3.93 15.10
CA ASN A 176 -0.91 5.23 15.23
C ASN A 176 0.54 5.26 14.71
N GLY A 177 1.15 4.11 14.47
CA GLY A 177 2.52 4.05 13.95
C GLY A 177 2.58 4.28 12.45
N ALA A 178 3.72 4.75 11.94
CA ALA A 178 3.90 4.88 10.50
C ALA A 178 4.15 3.51 9.84
N ILE A 179 3.68 3.33 8.61
CA ILE A 179 4.07 2.23 7.73
C ILE A 179 5.03 2.80 6.70
N SER A 180 6.22 2.21 6.57
CA SER A 180 7.19 2.67 5.58
C SER A 180 8.05 1.55 5.02
N GLY A 181 8.60 1.74 3.83
CA GLY A 181 9.59 0.81 3.29
C GLY A 181 9.45 0.43 1.83
N SER A 182 10.19 -0.60 1.42
CA SER A 182 10.11 -1.20 0.09
C SER A 182 9.37 -2.53 0.14
N LEU A 183 8.25 -2.63 -0.59
CA LEU A 183 7.33 -3.76 -0.57
C LEU A 183 7.16 -4.30 -2.00
N ASN A 184 7.55 -5.55 -2.25
CA ASN A 184 7.37 -6.22 -3.53
C ASN A 184 6.43 -7.40 -3.34
N ILE A 185 5.16 -7.15 -3.60
CA ILE A 185 4.05 -8.06 -3.34
C ILE A 185 3.52 -8.56 -4.68
N THR A 186 3.40 -9.86 -4.90
CA THR A 186 3.03 -10.36 -6.24
C THR A 186 1.54 -10.25 -6.53
N ASP A 187 0.70 -10.38 -5.50
CA ASP A 187 -0.76 -10.36 -5.62
C ASP A 187 -1.37 -9.14 -4.91
N THR A 188 -1.69 -9.26 -3.62
CA THR A 188 -2.49 -8.24 -2.91
C THR A 188 -1.72 -7.61 -1.76
N LEU A 189 -1.67 -6.28 -1.73
CA LEU A 189 -1.07 -5.48 -0.66
C LEU A 189 -2.13 -4.59 0.01
N ASN A 190 -2.39 -4.83 1.29
CA ASN A 190 -3.27 -4.00 2.12
C ASN A 190 -2.43 -3.22 3.14
N LEU A 191 -2.55 -1.89 3.13
CA LEU A 191 -1.90 -1.00 4.08
C LEU A 191 -2.95 -0.17 4.80
N ARG A 192 -2.99 -0.22 6.12
CA ARG A 192 -4.00 0.50 6.89
C ARG A 192 -3.43 1.18 8.12
N THR A 193 -3.86 2.42 8.33
CA THR A 193 -3.63 3.10 9.59
C THR A 193 -4.76 4.06 9.97
N ILE A 194 -4.79 4.51 11.23
CA ILE A 194 -5.70 5.59 11.66
C ILE A 194 -4.96 6.91 11.64
N SER A 195 -3.78 7.00 12.26
CA SER A 195 -3.06 8.26 12.44
C SER A 195 -1.64 8.25 11.90
N GLY A 196 -1.09 7.09 11.59
CA GLY A 196 0.24 6.95 11.04
C GLY A 196 0.34 7.40 9.59
N ALA A 197 1.52 7.85 9.17
CA ALA A 197 1.78 8.05 7.75
C ALA A 197 2.01 6.69 7.06
N ILE A 198 1.62 6.60 5.78
CA ILE A 198 2.01 5.53 4.88
C ILE A 198 3.01 6.13 3.88
N ASP A 199 4.24 5.61 3.86
CA ASP A 199 5.33 6.09 2.99
C ASP A 199 6.10 4.91 2.37
N VAL A 200 5.67 4.49 1.18
CA VAL A 200 6.11 3.21 0.60
C VAL A 200 6.62 3.32 -0.83
N GLN A 201 7.59 2.46 -1.16
CA GLN A 201 7.92 2.08 -2.53
C GLN A 201 7.35 0.68 -2.75
N ALA A 202 6.21 0.59 -3.41
CA ALA A 202 5.44 -0.64 -3.51
C ALA A 202 5.31 -1.13 -4.96
N VAL A 203 5.40 -2.44 -5.15
CA VAL A 203 4.98 -3.14 -6.36
C VAL A 203 3.93 -4.15 -5.92
N ALA A 204 2.73 -4.11 -6.51
CA ALA A 204 1.64 -5.03 -6.22
C ALA A 204 0.78 -5.27 -7.45
N SER A 205 0.14 -6.44 -7.59
CA SER A 205 -0.91 -6.56 -8.61
C SER A 205 -2.11 -5.70 -8.20
N SER A 206 -2.57 -5.89 -6.96
CA SER A 206 -3.63 -5.10 -6.34
C SER A 206 -3.17 -4.46 -5.03
N GLY A 207 -3.50 -3.18 -4.81
CA GLY A 207 -3.16 -2.43 -3.60
C GLY A 207 -4.37 -1.72 -3.00
N ASN A 208 -4.51 -1.77 -1.67
CA ASN A 208 -5.52 -1.00 -0.92
C ASN A 208 -4.87 -0.27 0.26
N PHE A 209 -4.75 1.05 0.15
CA PHE A 209 -4.09 1.90 1.15
C PHE A 209 -5.12 2.82 1.81
N SER A 210 -5.20 2.80 3.14
CA SER A 210 -6.17 3.62 3.87
C SER A 210 -5.57 4.26 5.11
N SER A 211 -5.88 5.54 5.32
CA SER A 211 -5.51 6.29 6.51
C SER A 211 -6.58 7.30 6.92
N ASP A 212 -7.02 7.30 8.18
CA ASP A 212 -8.00 8.30 8.63
C ASP A 212 -7.37 9.69 8.73
N ASN A 213 -6.14 9.81 9.21
CA ASN A 213 -5.52 11.10 9.53
C ASN A 213 -4.09 11.28 9.02
N GLY A 214 -3.39 10.21 8.69
CA GLY A 214 -2.01 10.29 8.24
C GLY A 214 -1.88 10.49 6.73
N ASN A 215 -0.79 11.14 6.32
CA ASN A 215 -0.45 11.29 4.90
C ASN A 215 -0.20 9.91 4.27
N ILE A 216 -0.72 9.71 3.06
CA ILE A 216 -0.37 8.58 2.21
C ILE A 216 0.50 9.09 1.06
N ARG A 217 1.77 8.71 1.07
CA ARG A 217 2.75 9.09 0.05
C ARG A 217 3.57 7.92 -0.44
N GLY A 218 4.22 8.11 -1.59
CA GLY A 218 5.20 7.15 -2.09
C GLY A 218 5.13 6.91 -3.59
N HIS A 219 5.75 5.80 -4.01
CA HIS A 219 5.75 5.34 -5.40
C HIS A 219 5.17 3.94 -5.46
N VAL A 220 4.12 3.74 -6.27
CA VAL A 220 3.40 2.47 -6.37
C VAL A 220 3.32 2.02 -7.81
N VAL A 221 3.72 0.78 -8.08
CA VAL A 221 3.50 0.11 -9.36
C VAL A 221 2.36 -0.89 -9.20
N SER A 222 1.30 -0.75 -9.99
CA SER A 222 0.15 -1.65 -9.99
C SER A 222 -0.15 -2.22 -11.37
N SER A 223 -0.40 -3.54 -11.45
CA SER A 223 -0.78 -4.20 -12.70
C SER A 223 -2.27 -4.55 -12.83
N HIS A 224 -3.08 -4.29 -11.79
CA HIS A 224 -4.51 -4.58 -11.81
C HIS A 224 -5.36 -3.46 -11.19
N GLN A 225 -5.26 -3.27 -9.88
CA GLN A 225 -6.07 -2.28 -9.18
C GLN A 225 -5.31 -1.62 -8.03
N LEU A 226 -5.37 -0.29 -7.94
CA LEU A 226 -4.92 0.47 -6.78
C LEU A 226 -6.08 1.28 -6.21
N GLN A 227 -6.34 1.14 -4.92
CA GLN A 227 -7.28 1.97 -4.18
C GLN A 227 -6.54 2.68 -3.06
N VAL A 228 -6.66 4.00 -2.99
CA VAL A 228 -6.10 4.81 -1.91
C VAL A 228 -7.16 5.75 -1.38
N SER A 229 -7.35 5.74 -0.06
CA SER A 229 -8.36 6.56 0.59
C SER A 229 -7.84 7.24 1.85
N SER A 230 -8.18 8.51 2.05
CA SER A 230 -7.94 9.19 3.32
C SER A 230 -9.10 10.08 3.77
N THR A 231 -9.32 10.17 5.08
CA THR A 231 -10.31 11.11 5.62
C THR A 231 -9.71 12.51 5.79
N ASN A 232 -8.60 12.64 6.52
CA ASN A 232 -8.01 13.93 6.90
C ASN A 232 -6.56 14.10 6.42
N GLY A 233 -5.89 13.01 6.03
CA GLY A 233 -4.53 13.05 5.50
C GLY A 233 -4.50 13.43 4.03
N PRO A 234 -3.44 14.11 3.55
CA PRO A 234 -3.23 14.28 2.11
C PRO A 234 -2.81 12.97 1.45
N ILE A 235 -3.01 12.89 0.13
CA ILE A 235 -2.55 11.77 -0.71
C ILE A 235 -1.56 12.34 -1.74
N ASP A 236 -0.27 12.02 -1.60
CA ASP A 236 0.84 12.53 -2.41
C ASP A 236 1.59 11.38 -3.09
N MET A 237 1.16 10.93 -4.27
CA MET A 237 1.69 9.69 -4.86
C MET A 237 2.21 9.80 -6.30
N HIS A 238 3.25 9.03 -6.59
CA HIS A 238 3.59 8.61 -7.94
C HIS A 238 3.05 7.20 -8.16
N ILE A 239 2.23 7.02 -9.19
CA ILE A 239 1.57 5.77 -9.52
C ILE A 239 2.01 5.35 -10.93
N GLU A 240 2.57 4.16 -11.05
CA GLU A 240 2.79 3.49 -12.33
C GLU A 240 1.70 2.42 -12.53
N LEU A 241 0.93 2.52 -13.61
CA LEU A 241 -0.06 1.52 -13.97
C LEU A 241 0.45 0.71 -15.15
N ILE A 242 0.51 -0.61 -14.97
CA ILE A 242 0.91 -1.56 -16.01
C ILE A 242 -0.34 -2.28 -16.51
N ASN A 243 -0.59 -2.23 -17.82
CA ASN A 243 -1.69 -2.95 -18.45
C ASN A 243 -1.17 -3.92 -19.51
N LYS A 244 -1.68 -5.15 -19.51
CA LYS A 244 -1.33 -6.14 -20.54
C LYS A 244 -2.36 -6.05 -21.67
N GLU A 245 -1.91 -6.03 -22.92
CA GLU A 245 -2.78 -5.93 -24.09
C GLU A 245 -3.85 -7.03 -24.06
N GLY A 246 -5.11 -6.62 -24.29
CA GLY A 246 -6.27 -7.50 -24.21
C GLY A 246 -6.73 -7.86 -22.80
N SER A 247 -6.10 -7.33 -21.74
CA SER A 247 -6.59 -7.48 -20.36
C SER A 247 -7.69 -6.47 -20.03
N VAL A 248 -8.35 -6.70 -18.89
CA VAL A 248 -9.20 -5.67 -18.29
C VAL A 248 -8.38 -4.40 -18.00
N PRO A 249 -9.02 -3.22 -17.96
CA PRO A 249 -8.32 -1.98 -17.65
C PRO A 249 -7.62 -2.03 -16.30
N THR A 250 -6.40 -1.50 -16.22
CA THR A 250 -5.69 -1.32 -14.95
C THR A 250 -6.24 -0.06 -14.27
N ARG A 251 -6.71 -0.19 -13.04
CA ARG A 251 -7.53 0.82 -12.37
C ARG A 251 -6.81 1.47 -11.18
N ALA A 252 -6.91 2.79 -11.07
CA ALA A 252 -6.54 3.54 -9.86
C ALA A 252 -7.74 4.34 -9.34
N VAL A 253 -8.04 4.22 -8.05
CA VAL A 253 -9.09 4.97 -7.35
C VAL A 253 -8.48 5.71 -6.17
N LEU A 254 -8.54 7.03 -6.18
CA LEU A 254 -8.04 7.91 -5.13
C LEU A 254 -9.22 8.67 -4.52
N SER A 255 -9.41 8.61 -3.21
CA SER A 255 -10.47 9.36 -2.52
C SER A 255 -9.98 10.06 -1.26
N ALA A 256 -10.37 11.33 -1.10
CA ALA A 256 -10.05 12.11 0.09
C ALA A 256 -11.28 12.88 0.59
N VAL A 257 -11.43 13.07 1.89
CA VAL A 257 -12.52 13.91 2.42
C VAL A 257 -12.04 15.33 2.63
N ASN A 258 -11.10 15.55 3.55
CA ASN A 258 -10.77 16.87 4.07
C ASN A 258 -9.49 17.48 3.51
N ASN A 259 -8.67 16.69 2.82
CA ASN A 259 -7.36 17.13 2.34
C ASN A 259 -7.21 16.91 0.84
N HIS A 260 -6.08 17.35 0.31
CA HIS A 260 -5.79 17.30 -1.11
C HIS A 260 -5.36 15.92 -1.59
N ILE A 261 -5.53 15.72 -2.89
CA ILE A 261 -4.94 14.62 -3.64
C ILE A 261 -4.01 15.23 -4.69
N GLU A 262 -2.72 14.91 -4.61
CA GLU A 262 -1.74 15.18 -5.65
C GLU A 262 -1.18 13.84 -6.16
N ALA A 263 -1.53 13.45 -7.38
CA ALA A 263 -1.07 12.20 -7.96
C ALA A 263 -0.48 12.37 -9.36
N LYS A 264 0.67 11.74 -9.57
CA LYS A 264 1.35 11.65 -10.86
C LYS A 264 1.24 10.23 -11.39
N PHE A 265 0.86 10.08 -12.65
CA PHE A 265 0.65 8.80 -13.30
C PHE A 265 1.64 8.56 -14.42
N SER A 266 2.19 7.36 -14.45
CA SER A 266 2.94 6.81 -15.58
C SER A 266 2.20 5.57 -16.05
N LEU A 267 1.78 5.53 -17.30
CA LEU A 267 1.04 4.41 -17.87
C LEU A 267 1.98 3.58 -18.74
N THR A 268 1.97 2.26 -18.56
CA THR A 268 2.80 1.33 -19.32
C THR A 268 1.92 0.23 -19.88
N ALA A 269 1.93 0.04 -21.20
CA ALA A 269 1.26 -1.07 -21.85
C ALA A 269 2.27 -2.13 -22.28
N LEU A 270 1.93 -3.40 -22.04
CA LEU A 270 2.75 -4.55 -22.39
C LEU A 270 1.99 -5.49 -23.32
N ASP A 271 2.64 -6.03 -24.34
CA ASP A 271 2.09 -7.08 -25.18
C ASP A 271 2.00 -8.42 -24.43
N HIS A 272 1.54 -9.47 -25.11
CA HIS A 272 1.47 -10.81 -24.51
C HIS A 272 2.83 -11.39 -24.08
N ALA A 273 3.92 -10.94 -24.72
CA ALA A 273 5.30 -11.33 -24.45
C ALA A 273 5.98 -10.44 -23.39
N GLY A 274 5.27 -9.47 -22.80
CA GLY A 274 5.81 -8.55 -21.81
C GLY A 274 6.69 -7.45 -22.39
N LYS A 275 6.59 -7.17 -23.69
CA LYS A 275 7.32 -6.06 -24.35
C LYS A 275 6.44 -4.81 -24.40
N PRO A 276 7.04 -3.61 -24.46
CA PRO A 276 6.27 -2.37 -24.60
C PRO A 276 5.32 -2.42 -25.80
N ALA A 277 4.06 -2.09 -25.56
CA ALA A 277 3.00 -1.99 -26.55
C ALA A 277 2.52 -0.54 -26.66
N SER A 278 1.84 -0.22 -27.76
CA SER A 278 1.31 1.13 -27.98
C SER A 278 0.00 1.35 -27.21
N GLY A 279 -0.90 0.36 -27.11
CA GLY A 279 -2.23 0.53 -26.52
C GLY A 279 -2.31 0.46 -24.99
N GLY A 280 -3.12 -0.47 -24.49
CA GLY A 280 -3.45 -0.63 -23.07
C GLY A 280 -4.71 0.13 -22.66
N ALA A 281 -5.42 -0.40 -21.67
CA ALA A 281 -6.61 0.21 -21.10
C ALA A 281 -6.36 0.61 -19.64
N PHE A 282 -6.69 1.85 -19.30
CA PHE A 282 -6.42 2.44 -17.99
C PHE A 282 -7.64 3.21 -17.50
N GLU A 283 -7.95 3.07 -16.21
CA GLU A 283 -9.03 3.80 -15.55
C GLU A 283 -8.47 4.53 -14.32
N ILE A 284 -8.62 5.86 -14.28
CA ILE A 284 -8.16 6.68 -13.15
C ILE A 284 -9.37 7.45 -12.61
N ASN A 285 -9.71 7.22 -11.35
CA ASN A 285 -10.75 7.96 -10.65
C ASN A 285 -10.14 8.69 -9.45
N GLY A 286 -10.27 10.01 -9.43
CA GLY A 286 -9.87 10.84 -8.29
C GLY A 286 -11.08 11.61 -7.76
N GLU A 287 -11.34 11.51 -6.46
CA GLU A 287 -12.41 12.27 -5.82
C GLU A 287 -11.98 12.93 -4.51
N THR A 288 -12.43 14.16 -4.29
CA THR A 288 -12.25 14.84 -3.00
C THR A 288 -13.46 15.68 -2.60
N THR A 289 -13.71 15.83 -1.30
CA THR A 289 -14.82 16.66 -0.81
C THR A 289 -14.38 18.11 -0.56
N ASN A 290 -13.32 18.32 0.21
CA ASN A 290 -12.92 19.64 0.68
C ASN A 290 -11.54 20.11 0.22
N GLY A 291 -10.67 19.19 -0.23
CA GLY A 291 -9.34 19.55 -0.71
C GLY A 291 -9.29 19.75 -2.22
N PHE A 292 -8.18 20.30 -2.71
CA PHE A 292 -7.92 20.36 -4.15
C PHE A 292 -7.60 18.96 -4.70
N LEU A 293 -7.93 18.74 -5.96
CA LEU A 293 -7.59 17.52 -6.69
C LEU A 293 -6.63 17.87 -7.83
N TYR A 294 -5.44 17.29 -7.83
CA TYR A 294 -4.46 17.43 -8.90
C TYR A 294 -4.03 16.05 -9.42
N LEU A 295 -4.31 15.78 -10.69
CA LEU A 295 -3.93 14.54 -11.37
C LEU A 295 -3.07 14.89 -12.59
N ASP A 296 -1.87 14.32 -12.70
CA ASP A 296 -0.91 14.59 -13.78
C ASP A 296 -0.51 13.27 -14.45
N VAL A 297 -1.01 13.02 -15.65
CA VAL A 297 -0.57 11.89 -16.48
C VAL A 297 0.71 12.30 -17.17
N VAL A 298 1.84 11.91 -16.57
CA VAL A 298 3.18 12.32 -16.99
C VAL A 298 3.63 11.54 -18.22
N ASP A 299 3.35 10.24 -18.25
CA ASP A 299 3.72 9.35 -19.36
C ASP A 299 2.56 8.44 -19.73
N GLN A 300 2.41 8.15 -21.02
CA GLN A 300 1.42 7.19 -21.50
C GLN A 300 1.79 6.56 -22.85
N PRO A 301 1.34 5.33 -23.11
CA PRO A 301 1.50 4.68 -24.41
C PRO A 301 0.66 5.36 -25.51
N HIS A 302 1.10 5.17 -26.75
CA HIS A 302 0.42 5.67 -27.95
C HIS A 302 -0.84 4.89 -28.29
N LEU A 303 -2.01 5.53 -28.34
CA LEU A 303 -3.31 4.83 -28.51
C LEU A 303 -3.76 4.14 -27.20
N ALA A 304 -3.24 4.54 -26.05
CA ALA A 304 -3.77 4.12 -24.76
C ALA A 304 -5.25 4.53 -24.63
N ASN A 305 -6.10 3.58 -24.24
CA ASN A 305 -7.49 3.85 -23.89
C ASN A 305 -7.55 4.30 -22.43
N LEU A 306 -7.40 5.60 -22.20
CA LEU A 306 -7.44 6.22 -20.89
C LEU A 306 -8.85 6.75 -20.57
N THR A 307 -9.49 6.19 -19.55
CA THR A 307 -10.66 6.80 -18.90
C THR A 307 -10.23 7.49 -17.62
N LEU A 308 -10.47 8.79 -17.48
CA LEU A 308 -10.13 9.55 -16.28
C LEU A 308 -11.33 10.35 -15.79
N GLU A 309 -11.72 10.13 -14.53
CA GLU A 309 -12.72 10.92 -13.83
C GLU A 309 -12.11 11.65 -12.64
N ALA A 310 -12.24 12.98 -12.63
CA ALA A 310 -11.78 13.84 -11.55
C ALA A 310 -12.97 14.61 -10.96
N ARG A 311 -13.31 14.37 -9.70
CA ARG A 311 -14.45 15.00 -9.02
C ARG A 311 -14.02 15.74 -7.77
N SER A 312 -14.41 16.99 -7.62
CA SER A 312 -14.25 17.72 -6.36
C SER A 312 -15.55 18.41 -5.95
N LEU A 313 -15.87 18.48 -4.65
CA LEU A 313 -17.07 19.17 -4.20
C LEU A 313 -16.81 20.67 -3.95
N ASN A 314 -15.92 20.99 -3.00
CA ASN A 314 -15.74 22.35 -2.51
C ASN A 314 -14.53 23.08 -3.11
N ASP A 315 -13.55 22.36 -3.65
CA ASP A 315 -12.35 22.92 -4.28
C ASP A 315 -12.26 22.54 -5.76
N GLY A 316 -11.25 23.04 -6.45
CA GLY A 316 -11.02 22.80 -7.88
C GLY A 316 -10.39 21.43 -8.14
N ALA A 317 -10.68 20.89 -9.32
CA ALA A 317 -9.92 19.79 -9.89
C ALA A 317 -9.07 20.30 -11.05
N THR A 318 -7.79 19.96 -11.02
CA THR A 318 -6.83 20.19 -12.11
C THR A 318 -6.37 18.85 -12.64
N VAL A 319 -6.56 18.63 -13.93
CA VAL A 319 -6.00 17.47 -14.63
C VAL A 319 -5.02 17.95 -15.68
N LYS A 320 -3.85 17.34 -15.69
CA LYS A 320 -2.84 17.51 -16.72
C LYS A 320 -2.63 16.19 -17.43
N LEU A 321 -2.74 16.22 -18.76
CA LEU A 321 -2.60 15.03 -19.58
C LEU A 321 -1.30 15.05 -20.36
N ASN A 322 -0.80 13.86 -20.68
CA ASN A 322 0.36 13.72 -21.54
C ASN A 322 -0.02 14.15 -22.98
N PRO A 323 0.89 14.79 -23.74
CA PRO A 323 0.62 15.20 -25.13
C PRO A 323 0.23 14.05 -26.07
N ALA A 324 0.56 12.80 -25.75
CA ALA A 324 0.12 11.61 -26.48
C ALA A 324 -1.37 11.28 -26.28
N PHE A 325 -2.10 12.03 -25.44
CA PHE A 325 -3.53 11.84 -25.25
C PHE A 325 -4.33 12.16 -26.50
N GLU A 326 -5.15 11.19 -26.87
CA GLU A 326 -6.16 11.28 -27.93
C GLU A 326 -7.51 10.81 -27.41
N GLY A 327 -8.54 11.62 -27.59
CA GLY A 327 -9.88 11.29 -27.11
C GLY A 327 -10.74 12.50 -26.83
N ARG A 328 -11.84 12.25 -26.12
CA ARG A 328 -12.85 13.25 -25.76
C ARG A 328 -12.67 13.72 -24.33
N TYR A 329 -12.99 14.99 -24.10
CA TYR A 329 -12.97 15.56 -22.76
C TYR A 329 -14.23 16.37 -22.48
N ALA A 330 -14.61 16.43 -21.21
CA ALA A 330 -15.64 17.29 -20.67
C ALA A 330 -15.19 17.86 -19.32
N VAL A 331 -15.20 19.18 -19.21
CA VAL A 331 -14.86 19.92 -17.99
C VAL A 331 -16.10 20.72 -17.59
N ARG A 332 -16.71 20.36 -16.46
CA ARG A 332 -17.93 20.98 -15.95
C ARG A 332 -17.65 21.66 -14.63
N SER A 333 -18.15 22.89 -14.48
CA SER A 333 -18.14 23.62 -13.21
C SER A 333 -19.51 24.28 -12.96
N ILE A 334 -19.71 24.92 -11.82
CA ILE A 334 -20.98 25.60 -11.49
C ILE A 334 -21.19 26.93 -12.20
N PRO A 335 -22.41 27.50 -12.12
CA PRO A 335 -22.76 28.70 -12.87
C PRO A 335 -21.95 29.97 -12.71
N PHE A 336 -21.08 30.02 -11.71
CA PHE A 336 -20.32 31.21 -11.33
C PHE A 336 -18.81 30.99 -11.39
N SER A 337 -18.34 29.82 -11.84
CA SER A 337 -16.92 29.56 -12.07
C SER A 337 -16.67 29.21 -13.53
N HIS A 338 -15.59 29.76 -14.08
CA HIS A 338 -15.17 29.48 -15.45
C HIS A 338 -14.19 28.31 -15.44
N SER A 339 -14.59 27.18 -16.04
CA SER A 339 -13.65 26.10 -16.32
C SER A 339 -12.64 26.55 -17.37
N HIS A 340 -11.38 26.15 -17.21
CA HIS A 340 -10.32 26.50 -18.14
C HIS A 340 -9.77 25.25 -18.82
N VAL A 341 -9.70 25.28 -20.15
CA VAL A 341 -9.00 24.27 -20.94
C VAL A 341 -7.88 24.96 -21.68
N GLU A 342 -6.66 24.55 -21.38
CA GLU A 342 -5.44 25.03 -21.99
C GLU A 342 -4.86 23.92 -22.84
N ASN A 343 -4.56 24.23 -24.11
CA ASN A 343 -3.91 23.30 -25.02
C ASN A 343 -2.50 23.83 -25.29
N ASN A 344 -1.48 23.07 -24.86
CA ASN A 344 -0.12 23.34 -25.26
C ASN A 344 0.11 22.73 -26.64
N ASN A 345 0.14 23.62 -27.64
CA ASN A 345 0.44 23.23 -29.03
C ASN A 345 1.87 22.66 -29.11
N HIS A 346 1.98 21.34 -28.98
CA HIS A 346 3.20 20.61 -29.27
C HIS A 346 3.18 20.12 -30.71
N TYR A 347 4.21 20.45 -31.48
CA TYR A 347 4.49 19.83 -32.77
C TYR A 347 5.24 18.52 -32.51
N ARG A 348 4.79 17.41 -33.12
CA ARG A 348 5.47 16.12 -33.01
C ARG A 348 5.54 15.47 -34.38
N ASP A 349 6.75 15.16 -34.85
CA ASP A 349 7.01 14.22 -35.95
C ASP A 349 6.12 14.39 -37.20
N ASN A 350 5.95 15.63 -37.69
CA ASN A 350 5.09 15.99 -38.84
C ASN A 350 3.59 15.68 -38.65
N LYS A 351 3.16 15.41 -37.42
CA LYS A 351 1.75 15.34 -37.04
C LYS A 351 1.30 16.66 -36.45
N VAL A 352 0.11 17.10 -36.86
CA VAL A 352 -0.55 18.28 -36.31
C VAL A 352 -1.63 17.80 -35.36
N ARG A 353 -1.63 18.33 -34.13
CA ARG A 353 -2.69 18.04 -33.17
C ARG A 353 -3.92 18.87 -33.53
N ARG A 354 -5.00 18.20 -33.90
CA ARG A 354 -6.33 18.81 -34.07
C ARG A 354 -6.98 18.90 -32.70
N PHE A 355 -7.43 20.09 -32.37
CA PHE A 355 -8.08 20.39 -31.10
C PHE A 355 -9.44 21.02 -31.37
N GLU A 356 -10.50 20.32 -30.99
CA GLU A 356 -11.87 20.82 -31.09
C GLU A 356 -12.35 21.26 -29.71
N ARG A 357 -12.84 22.48 -29.60
CA ARG A 357 -13.31 23.06 -28.34
C ARG A 357 -14.68 23.69 -28.52
N TYR A 358 -15.61 23.26 -27.68
CA TYR A 358 -16.97 23.79 -27.59
C TYR A 358 -17.19 24.32 -26.18
N GLU A 359 -17.55 25.60 -26.08
CA GLU A 359 -17.77 26.28 -24.81
C GLU A 359 -19.26 26.56 -24.63
N GLY A 360 -19.85 25.90 -23.63
CA GLY A 360 -21.18 26.19 -23.12
C GLY A 360 -21.09 27.01 -21.83
N ARG A 361 -22.25 27.41 -21.30
CA ARG A 361 -22.32 28.29 -20.11
C ARG A 361 -21.53 27.76 -18.91
N HIS A 362 -21.50 26.44 -18.69
CA HIS A 362 -20.97 25.77 -17.49
C HIS A 362 -20.16 24.50 -17.82
N ILE A 363 -19.86 24.31 -19.10
CA ILE A 363 -19.21 23.10 -19.59
C ILE A 363 -18.34 23.47 -20.78
N VAL A 364 -17.10 23.02 -20.73
CA VAL A 364 -16.19 23.02 -21.87
C VAL A 364 -16.00 21.57 -22.27
N HIS A 365 -16.30 21.23 -23.51
CA HIS A 365 -16.09 19.87 -24.01
C HIS A 365 -15.46 19.92 -25.40
N GLY A 366 -14.92 18.79 -25.83
CA GLY A 366 -14.18 18.74 -27.07
C GLY A 366 -13.43 17.44 -27.27
N SER A 367 -12.48 17.48 -28.19
CA SER A 367 -11.59 16.36 -28.49
C SER A 367 -10.18 16.84 -28.84
N ALA A 368 -9.21 15.96 -28.62
CA ALA A 368 -7.84 16.11 -29.05
C ALA A 368 -7.44 14.88 -29.87
N GLU A 369 -6.89 15.08 -31.07
CA GLU A 369 -6.56 14.01 -32.02
C GLU A 369 -5.27 14.37 -32.78
N TRP A 370 -4.43 13.39 -33.11
CA TRP A 370 -3.25 13.61 -33.95
C TRP A 370 -3.55 13.26 -35.41
N HIS A 371 -3.32 14.20 -36.32
CA HIS A 371 -3.44 13.98 -37.76
C HIS A 371 -2.07 13.91 -38.43
N SER A 372 -1.91 12.95 -39.34
CA SER A 372 -0.84 12.95 -40.34
C SER A 372 -1.22 13.91 -41.45
N GLU A 373 -0.26 14.68 -41.98
CA GLU A 373 -0.49 15.54 -43.15
C GLU A 373 -0.87 14.74 -44.40
N TYR A 374 -0.52 13.44 -44.44
CA TYR A 374 -0.66 12.59 -45.62
C TYR A 374 -1.68 11.45 -45.49
N ASP A 375 -2.17 11.13 -44.29
CA ASP A 375 -3.16 10.06 -44.10
C ASP A 375 -4.55 10.63 -43.84
N GLU A 376 -5.49 10.28 -44.71
CA GLU A 376 -6.92 10.57 -44.53
C GLU A 376 -7.59 9.64 -43.49
N GLU A 377 -6.92 8.57 -43.06
CA GLU A 377 -7.44 7.69 -42.01
C GLU A 377 -7.27 8.34 -40.62
N ILE A 378 -8.38 8.88 -40.14
CA ILE A 378 -8.49 9.45 -38.80
C ILE A 378 -8.64 8.30 -37.80
N SER A 379 -7.55 7.95 -37.12
CA SER A 379 -7.63 7.11 -35.93
C SER A 379 -8.15 7.95 -34.77
N HIS A 380 -9.45 7.84 -34.47
CA HIS A 380 -10.01 8.50 -33.30
C HIS A 380 -9.48 7.84 -32.02
N GLY A 381 -8.85 8.65 -31.17
CA GLY A 381 -8.49 8.22 -29.82
C GLY A 381 -9.73 7.80 -29.02
N GLN A 382 -9.58 6.75 -28.21
CA GLN A 382 -10.67 6.20 -27.40
C GLN A 382 -10.74 6.80 -25.99
N GLY A 383 -9.80 7.67 -25.63
CA GLY A 383 -9.74 8.24 -24.30
C GLY A 383 -10.97 9.06 -23.94
N LEU A 384 -11.36 9.03 -22.66
CA LEU A 384 -12.47 9.79 -22.11
C LEU A 384 -12.05 10.48 -20.82
N ILE A 385 -12.15 11.80 -20.78
CA ILE A 385 -11.78 12.62 -19.63
C ILE A 385 -12.99 13.37 -19.13
N SER A 386 -13.31 13.23 -17.85
CA SER A 386 -14.40 13.94 -17.18
C SER A 386 -13.87 14.65 -15.95
N ILE A 387 -14.03 15.97 -15.88
CA ILE A 387 -13.65 16.78 -14.71
C ILE A 387 -14.88 17.53 -14.23
N GLU A 388 -15.28 17.30 -12.98
CA GLU A 388 -16.45 17.93 -12.39
C GLU A 388 -16.12 18.57 -11.04
N SER A 389 -16.58 19.80 -10.83
CA SER A 389 -16.57 20.44 -9.51
C SER A 389 -17.85 21.21 -9.25
N VAL A 390 -18.28 21.19 -8.00
CA VAL A 390 -19.54 21.83 -7.56
C VAL A 390 -19.32 23.25 -7.06
N ARG A 391 -18.15 23.65 -6.56
CA ARG A 391 -17.98 25.01 -6.00
C ARG A 391 -16.75 25.76 -6.45
N ALA A 392 -15.94 25.16 -7.31
CA ALA A 392 -14.70 25.76 -7.76
C ALA A 392 -14.53 25.67 -9.29
N PRO A 393 -13.66 26.50 -9.87
CA PRO A 393 -13.25 26.33 -11.25
C PRO A 393 -12.41 25.06 -11.42
N ASN A 394 -12.57 24.40 -12.55
CA ASN A 394 -11.73 23.28 -12.97
C ASN A 394 -10.75 23.68 -14.05
N ARG A 395 -9.62 22.98 -14.11
CA ARG A 395 -8.60 23.20 -15.12
C ARG A 395 -8.21 21.89 -15.79
N LEU A 396 -8.20 21.89 -17.12
CA LEU A 396 -7.63 20.83 -17.94
C LEU A 396 -6.44 21.39 -18.72
N LEU A 397 -5.30 20.72 -18.60
CA LEU A 397 -4.08 21.01 -19.33
C LEU A 397 -3.82 19.86 -20.32
N LEU A 398 -3.80 20.17 -21.60
CA LEU A 398 -3.60 19.22 -22.70
C LEU A 398 -2.25 19.35 -23.37
#